data_AF-A0ABD1CVB4-F1
#
_entry.id   AF-A0ABD1CVB4-F1
#
_cell.length_a   1.000
_cell.length_b   1.000
_cell.length_c   1.000
_cell.angle_alpha   90.00
_cell.angle_beta   90.00
_cell.angle_gamma   90.00
#
_symmetry.space_group_name_H-M   'P 1'
#
loop_
_entity.id
_entity.type
_entity.pdbx_description
1 polymer ?
#
loop_
_entity_poly.entity_id
_entity_poly.type
_entity_poly.pdbx_seq_one_letter_code
_entity_poly.pdbx_strand_id
1 'polypeptide(L)'
;MAPIRSSSSLDLQLQDEGGGDISSFITNGEWELLGVPGKRNEIYYNCCPEPYIDITFAILIRRKTLYYFFNLIVPCVLIASMALLGFTLPPDSGEKLSL
;
A
#
# COMPACT_ATOMS: atom_id res chain seq x y z
N MET A 1 0.49 30.70 7.08
CA MET A 1 1.59 30.90 6.11
C MET A 1 2.89 30.90 6.91
N ALA A 2 3.61 29.78 6.97
CA ALA A 2 4.86 29.70 7.75
C ALA A 2 6.01 30.35 6.95
N PRO A 3 6.93 31.10 7.58
CA PRO A 3 8.08 31.68 6.89
C PRO A 3 9.06 30.57 6.50
N ILE A 4 9.18 30.29 5.21
CA ILE A 4 10.23 29.43 4.63
C ILE A 4 11.58 30.12 4.82
N ARG A 5 12.48 29.48 5.58
CA ARG A 5 13.79 30.01 5.98
C ARG A 5 14.88 29.34 5.14
N SER A 6 15.82 30.12 4.62
CA SER A 6 16.92 29.67 3.76
C SER A 6 17.85 28.69 4.47
N SER A 7 18.52 27.80 3.71
CA SER A 7 19.54 26.85 4.18
C SER A 7 20.69 27.50 4.96
N SER A 8 20.94 28.81 4.75
CA SER A 8 21.96 29.55 5.51
C SER A 8 21.56 29.84 6.96
N SER A 9 20.28 29.72 7.29
CA SER A 9 19.76 30.03 8.63
C SER A 9 19.10 28.84 9.34
N LEU A 10 18.76 27.76 8.64
CA LEU A 10 18.32 26.49 9.19
C LEU A 10 18.96 25.37 8.37
N ASP A 11 19.55 24.37 9.01
CA ASP A 11 20.02 23.15 8.36
C ASP A 11 19.21 21.96 8.88
N LEU A 12 18.50 21.30 7.98
CA LEU A 12 17.68 20.13 8.26
C LEU A 12 18.52 18.90 7.93
N GLN A 13 18.85 18.15 8.97
CA GLN A 13 19.62 16.91 8.89
C GLN A 13 18.69 15.73 9.13
N LEU A 14 18.84 14.67 8.32
CA LEU A 14 18.18 13.39 8.58
C LEU A 14 18.90 12.72 9.77
N GLN A 15 18.14 12.34 10.80
CA GLN A 15 18.70 11.66 11.96
C GLN A 15 19.09 10.20 11.65
N ASP A 16 18.43 9.59 10.67
CA ASP A 16 18.73 8.24 10.19
C ASP A 16 18.61 8.19 8.65
N GLU A 17 19.61 7.60 7.99
CA GLU A 17 19.57 7.32 6.55
C GLU A 17 18.64 6.15 6.23
N GLY A 18 18.32 5.33 7.24
CA GLY A 18 17.41 4.19 7.16
C GLY A 18 15.93 4.54 7.00
N GLY A 19 15.55 5.79 7.24
CA GLY A 19 14.20 6.30 6.99
C GLY A 19 13.49 6.90 8.21
N GLY A 20 12.18 7.08 8.07
CA GLY A 20 11.31 7.53 9.17
C GLY A 20 11.07 6.43 10.21
N ASP A 21 10.85 6.82 11.47
CA ASP A 21 10.56 5.87 12.56
C ASP A 21 9.30 5.04 12.25
N ILE A 22 9.47 3.72 12.22
CA ILE A 22 8.42 2.74 11.90
C ILE A 22 7.84 2.12 13.20
N SER A 23 8.35 2.47 14.37
CA SER A 23 7.96 1.88 15.65
C SER A 23 6.46 2.03 15.99
N SER A 24 5.83 3.09 15.49
CA SER A 24 4.41 3.40 15.68
C SER A 24 3.50 2.86 14.58
N PHE A 25 4.04 2.13 13.59
CA PHE A 25 3.25 1.61 12.48
C PHE A 25 2.33 0.47 12.94
N ILE A 26 1.02 0.70 12.82
CA ILE A 26 0.00 -0.32 13.07
C ILE A 26 -0.10 -1.23 11.85
N THR A 27 0.41 -2.45 11.99
CA THR A 27 0.31 -3.47 10.93
C THR A 27 -1.15 -3.86 10.71
N ASN A 28 -1.62 -3.80 9.47
CA ASN A 28 -2.98 -4.18 9.08
C ASN A 28 -2.98 -5.38 8.11
N GLY A 29 -4.14 -6.02 7.96
CA GLY A 29 -4.32 -7.15 7.03
C GLY A 29 -4.37 -6.77 5.55
N GLU A 30 -4.59 -5.49 5.24
CA GLU A 30 -4.71 -4.99 3.87
C GLU A 30 -3.42 -4.37 3.32
N TRP A 31 -2.57 -3.82 4.18
CA TRP A 31 -1.39 -3.05 3.78
C TRP A 31 -0.17 -3.47 4.60
N GLU A 32 0.90 -3.75 3.89
CA GLU A 32 2.22 -4.03 4.45
C GLU A 32 3.15 -2.86 4.13
N LEU A 33 3.77 -2.30 5.16
CA LEU A 33 4.79 -1.27 5.01
C LEU A 33 6.10 -1.94 4.62
N LEU A 34 6.64 -1.55 3.46
CA LEU A 34 7.94 -2.02 2.96
C LEU A 34 9.09 -1.19 3.54
N GLY A 35 8.84 0.10 3.81
CA GLY A 35 9.81 1.03 4.37
C GLY A 35 9.41 2.49 4.14
N VAL A 36 10.10 3.40 4.82
CA VAL A 36 9.87 4.85 4.67
C VAL A 36 11.20 5.57 4.44
N PRO A 37 11.85 5.43 3.27
CA PRO A 37 13.10 6.14 2.99
C PRO A 37 12.89 7.66 3.05
N GLY A 38 13.80 8.34 3.76
CA GLY A 38 13.88 9.80 3.80
C GLY A 38 14.98 10.29 2.85
N LYS A 39 14.67 11.29 2.03
CA LYS A 39 15.66 11.93 1.15
C LYS A 39 15.71 13.43 1.43
N ARG A 40 16.91 13.95 1.64
CA ARG A 40 17.19 15.39 1.71
C ARG A 40 17.40 15.91 0.29
N ASN A 41 16.66 16.96 -0.09
CA ASN A 41 16.89 17.66 -1.34
C ASN A 41 17.20 19.14 -1.06
N GLU A 42 18.07 19.71 -1.88
CA GLU A 42 18.39 21.14 -1.89
C GLU A 42 17.87 21.71 -3.21
N ILE A 43 16.87 22.58 -3.15
CA ILE A 43 16.20 23.15 -4.31
C ILE A 43 16.51 24.64 -4.39
N TYR A 44 16.95 25.07 -5.58
CA TYR A 44 17.11 26.48 -5.93
C TYR A 44 15.86 26.93 -6.69
N TYR A 45 15.17 27.95 -6.18
CA TYR A 45 14.00 28.52 -6.84
C TYR A 45 14.40 29.77 -7.65
N ASN A 46 13.70 30.03 -8.76
CA ASN A 46 13.98 31.19 -9.61
C ASN A 46 13.75 32.55 -8.91
N CYS A 47 13.09 32.58 -7.76
CA CYS A 47 12.81 33.81 -7.03
C CYS A 47 14.00 34.32 -6.21
N CYS A 48 14.92 33.45 -5.77
CA CYS A 48 16.05 33.81 -4.91
C CYS A 48 17.28 32.94 -5.20
N PRO A 49 18.52 33.48 -5.12
CA PRO A 49 19.74 32.69 -5.29
C PRO A 49 20.04 31.76 -4.11
N GLU A 50 19.30 31.87 -3.00
CA GLU A 50 19.48 31.03 -1.83
C GLU A 50 18.87 29.61 -1.99
N PRO A 51 19.59 28.54 -1.58
CA PRO A 51 19.03 27.19 -1.55
C PRO A 51 18.01 27.03 -0.44
N TYR A 52 16.92 26.33 -0.76
CA TYR A 52 15.92 25.84 0.19
C TYR A 52 16.08 24.34 0.36
N ILE A 53 16.09 23.89 1.61
CA ILE A 53 16.22 22.48 1.97
C ILE A 53 14.86 21.89 2.29
N ASP A 54 14.55 20.77 1.67
CA ASP A 54 13.39 19.94 1.99
C ASP A 54 13.82 18.51 2.36
N ILE A 55 13.05 17.90 3.27
CA ILE A 55 13.15 16.49 3.57
C ILE A 55 11.86 15.84 3.06
N THR A 56 12.02 14.96 2.08
CA THR A 56 10.91 14.20 1.50
C THR A 56 10.97 12.76 2.00
N PHE A 57 9.92 12.33 2.72
CA PHE A 57 9.73 10.94 3.13
C PHE A 57 8.80 10.23 2.15
N ALA A 58 9.26 9.12 1.57
CA ALA A 58 8.45 8.31 0.67
C ALA A 58 7.94 7.08 1.43
N ILE A 59 6.62 6.96 1.57
CA ILE A 59 5.99 5.82 2.25
C ILE A 59 5.79 4.70 1.23
N LEU A 60 6.54 3.60 1.37
CA LEU A 60 6.43 2.43 0.49
C LEU A 60 5.47 1.41 1.11
N ILE A 61 4.30 1.24 0.50
CA ILE A 61 3.26 0.31 0.94
C ILE A 61 2.91 -0.72 -0.14
N ARG A 62 2.67 -1.96 0.28
CA ARG A 62 2.23 -3.08 -0.56
C ARG A 62 0.84 -3.56 -0.12
N ARG A 63 -0.08 -3.76 -1.07
CA ARG A 63 -1.39 -4.40 -0.77
C ARG A 63 -1.22 -5.89 -0.51
N LYS A 64 -1.77 -6.38 0.60
CA LYS A 64 -1.92 -7.80 0.89
C LYS A 64 -3.31 -8.25 0.44
N THR A 65 -3.38 -8.94 -0.70
CA THR A 65 -4.64 -9.46 -1.25
C THR A 65 -5.08 -10.80 -0.66
N LEU A 66 -4.30 -11.39 0.26
CA LEU A 66 -4.54 -12.75 0.77
C LEU A 66 -5.92 -12.90 1.43
N TYR A 67 -6.37 -11.92 2.21
CA TYR A 67 -7.69 -11.97 2.84
C TYR A 67 -8.83 -11.89 1.81
N TYR A 68 -8.71 -11.02 0.80
CA TYR A 68 -9.67 -10.95 -0.30
C TYR A 68 -9.64 -12.21 -1.17
N PHE A 69 -8.47 -12.82 -1.36
CA PHE A 69 -8.33 -14.05 -2.12
C PHE A 69 -9.09 -15.20 -1.43
N PHE A 70 -8.86 -15.42 -0.14
CA PHE A 70 -9.55 -16.50 0.58
C PHE A 70 -11.06 -16.23 0.72
N ASN A 71 -11.48 -14.99 0.98
CA ASN A 71 -12.91 -14.72 1.20
C ASN A 71 -13.74 -14.51 -0.08
N LEU A 72 -13.13 -14.16 -1.22
CA LEU A 72 -13.88 -14.03 -2.49
C LEU A 72 -13.61 -15.17 -3.48
N ILE A 73 -12.36 -15.63 -3.64
CA ILE A 73 -12.06 -16.63 -4.67
C ILE A 73 -12.51 -18.04 -4.23
N VAL A 74 -12.35 -18.39 -2.95
CA VAL A 74 -12.80 -19.70 -2.44
C VAL A 74 -14.30 -19.92 -2.67
N PRO A 75 -15.22 -19.02 -2.25
CA PRO A 75 -16.64 -19.24 -2.52
C PRO A 75 -16.96 -19.24 -4.02
N CYS A 76 -16.30 -18.42 -4.84
CA CYS A 76 -16.50 -18.45 -6.29
C CYS A 76 -16.09 -19.80 -6.92
N VAL A 77 -14.94 -20.36 -6.53
CA VAL A 77 -14.45 -21.65 -7.04
C VAL A 77 -15.34 -22.79 -6.55
N LEU A 78 -15.83 -22.74 -5.31
CA LEU A 78 -16.77 -23.72 -4.78
C LEU A 78 -18.12 -23.70 -5.54
N ILE A 79 -18.66 -22.52 -5.83
CA ILE A 79 -19.90 -22.40 -6.62
C ILE A 79 -19.68 -22.91 -8.05
N ALA A 80 -18.57 -22.55 -8.68
CA ALA A 80 -18.25 -23.01 -10.03
C ALA A 80 -18.04 -24.53 -10.09
N SER A 81 -17.39 -25.12 -9.09
CA SER A 81 -17.20 -26.58 -9.03
C SER A 81 -18.52 -27.31 -8.77
N MET A 82 -19.38 -26.80 -7.89
CA MET A 82 -20.73 -27.34 -7.68
C MET A 82 -21.57 -27.27 -8.95
N ALA A 83 -21.54 -26.15 -9.67
CA ALA A 83 -22.24 -26.01 -10.95
C ALA A 83 -21.73 -27.01 -11.98
N LEU A 84 -20.40 -27.17 -12.10
CA LEU A 84 -19.80 -28.08 -13.06
C LEU A 84 -20.09 -29.56 -12.73
N LEU A 85 -20.08 -29.92 -11.44
CA LEU A 85 -20.54 -31.23 -10.97
C LEU A 85 -22.02 -31.48 -11.26
N GLY A 86 -22.86 -30.45 -11.15
CA GLY A 86 -24.27 -30.52 -11.55
C GLY A 86 -24.48 -30.76 -13.05
N PHE A 87 -23.54 -30.34 -13.91
CA PHE A 87 -23.59 -30.63 -15.34
C PHE A 87 -23.00 -32.00 -15.71
N THR A 88 -22.10 -32.57 -14.90
CA THR A 88 -21.48 -33.87 -15.15
C THR A 88 -22.24 -35.05 -14.54
N LEU A 89 -23.14 -34.81 -13.58
CA LEU A 89 -24.06 -35.84 -13.07
C LEU A 89 -25.17 -36.12 -14.12
N PRO A 90 -25.38 -37.38 -14.55
CA PRO A 90 -26.40 -37.71 -15.54
C PRO A 90 -27.81 -37.34 -15.04
N PRO A 91 -28.72 -36.88 -15.92
CA PRO A 91 -29.98 -36.21 -15.59
C PRO A 91 -31.11 -37.13 -15.09
N ASP A 92 -30.80 -38.30 -14.51
CA ASP A 92 -31.79 -39.27 -14.01
C ASP A 92 -32.14 -39.09 -12.51
N SER A 93 -31.43 -38.21 -11.80
CA SER A 93 -31.80 -37.82 -10.43
C SER A 93 -32.52 -36.47 -10.49
N GLY A 94 -33.83 -36.47 -10.26
CA GLY A 94 -34.77 -35.35 -10.39
C GLY A 94 -34.59 -34.22 -9.38
N GLU A 95 -33.38 -33.70 -9.23
CA GLU A 95 -33.02 -32.57 -8.36
C GLU A 95 -32.55 -31.33 -9.14
N LYS A 96 -32.79 -31.31 -10.46
CA LYS A 96 -32.51 -30.17 -11.37
C LYS A 96 -33.50 -28.99 -11.22
N LEU A 97 -34.07 -28.77 -10.02
CA LEU A 97 -35.10 -27.78 -9.73
C LEU A 97 -34.98 -27.22 -8.30
N SER A 98 -33.78 -26.85 -7.85
CA SER A 98 -33.63 -25.91 -6.72
C SER A 98 -32.24 -25.29 -6.70
N LEU A 99 -31.97 -24.42 -7.68
CA LEU A 99 -31.01 -23.34 -7.51
C LEU A 99 -31.67 -22.04 -7.96
#